data_AF-A0A1V9YCI6-F1
#
_entry.id   AF-A0A1V9YCI6-F1
#
_cell.length_a   1.000
_cell.length_b   1.000
_cell.length_c   1.000
_cell.angle_alpha   90.00
_cell.angle_beta   90.00
_cell.angle_gamma   90.00
#
_symmetry.space_group_name_H-M   'P 1'
#
loop_
_entity.id
_entity.type
_entity.pdbx_description
1 polymer ?
#
loop_
_entity_poly.entity_id
_entity_poly.type
_entity_poly.pdbx_seq_one_letter_code
_entity_poly.pdbx_strand_id
1 'polypeptide(L)'
;MTAYLIRSYPVLRNMSAQAPIVSAMGRAMIHLGLGAERLVAWATHICAAPSSSIDSPSSESRTDAAVVRGLVKAQEQLLARIRQLEQTLDSNTRAQKATKSAPHVTRVDAGKQAATKQRRKTSLADHWYMWYASQPPLWLASIDRQSKATTRSVVSFMRLFAEDGYILDPSSSTYRSSVTDLGTMLESKAIAYLKAAGIHAVSGGTVEKALRRFHKEGALDSRIVGFERLQAQGRIHDPSPPSTFMKQNHKRM
;
A
#
# COMPACT_ATOMS: atom_id res chain seq x y z
N MET A 1 14.57 1.01 26.05
CA MET A 1 15.28 0.84 27.33
C MET A 1 16.76 1.24 27.27
N THR A 2 17.50 0.96 26.20
CA THR A 2 18.95 1.26 26.10
C THR A 2 19.28 2.76 26.16
N ALA A 3 18.52 3.63 25.49
CA ALA A 3 18.76 5.09 25.52
C ALA A 3 18.63 5.72 26.92
N TYR A 4 17.71 5.22 27.75
CA TYR A 4 17.50 5.71 29.12
C TYR A 4 18.69 5.36 30.02
N LEU A 5 19.25 4.15 29.85
CA LEU A 5 20.45 3.70 30.58
C LEU A 5 21.70 4.49 30.19
N ILE A 6 21.84 4.83 28.91
CA ILE A 6 22.94 5.67 28.43
C ILE A 6 22.81 7.09 28.99
N ARG A 7 21.58 7.64 29.02
CA ARG A 7 21.30 8.98 29.59
C ARG A 7 21.58 9.06 31.09
N SER A 8 21.22 8.03 31.86
CA SER A 8 21.39 8.03 33.33
C SER A 8 22.78 7.59 33.79
N TYR A 9 23.64 7.10 32.89
CA TYR A 9 24.98 6.60 33.22
C TYR A 9 25.87 7.60 34.00
N PRO A 10 25.99 8.89 33.62
CA PRO A 10 26.84 9.83 34.35
C PRO A 10 26.37 10.04 35.80
N VAL A 11 25.04 10.08 36.00
CA VAL A 11 24.42 10.24 37.32
C VAL A 11 24.66 9.00 38.18
N LEU A 12 24.43 7.80 37.62
CA LEU A 12 24.63 6.54 38.32
C LEU A 12 26.10 6.33 38.71
N ARG A 13 27.04 6.71 37.84
CA ARG A 13 28.48 6.64 38.10
C ARG A 13 28.92 7.54 39.25
N ASN A 14 28.35 8.75 39.34
CA ASN A 14 28.66 9.70 40.42
C ASN A 14 28.05 9.28 41.76
N MET A 15 26.89 8.63 41.75
CA MET A 15 26.22 8.17 42.98
C MET A 15 26.83 6.88 43.53
N SER A 16 27.17 5.92 42.66
CA SER A 16 27.82 4.68 43.07
C SER A 16 28.59 4.05 41.91
N ALA A 17 29.91 4.24 41.91
CA ALA A 17 30.81 3.66 40.91
C ALA A 17 30.85 2.12 40.94
N GLN A 18 30.47 1.51 42.08
CA GLN A 18 30.49 0.05 42.27
C GLN A 18 29.13 -0.62 42.04
N ALA A 19 28.08 0.15 41.71
CA ALA A 19 26.77 -0.42 41.46
C ALA A 19 26.84 -1.51 40.35
N PRO A 20 26.15 -2.66 40.50
CA PRO A 20 26.22 -3.76 39.55
C PRO A 20 25.94 -3.35 38.11
N ILE A 21 25.04 -2.37 37.91
CA ILE A 21 24.68 -1.82 36.61
C ILE A 21 25.83 -0.99 35.99
N VAL A 22 26.55 -0.20 36.78
CA VAL A 22 27.70 0.60 36.33
C VAL A 22 28.87 -0.34 35.98
N SER A 23 29.09 -1.37 36.78
CA SER A 23 30.10 -2.42 36.54
C SER A 23 29.77 -3.30 35.34
N ALA A 24 28.49 -3.61 35.09
CA ALA A 24 28.06 -4.32 33.89
C ALA A 24 28.25 -3.49 32.62
N MET A 25 27.91 -2.20 32.69
CA MET A 25 28.16 -1.26 31.59
C MET A 25 29.66 -1.06 31.34
N GLY A 26 30.48 -0.97 32.38
CA GLY A 26 31.94 -0.89 32.27
C GLY A 26 32.56 -2.11 31.59
N ARG A 27 32.13 -3.33 31.96
CA ARG A 27 32.58 -4.56 31.29
C ARG A 27 32.15 -4.63 29.83
N ALA A 28 30.90 -4.23 29.52
CA ALA A 28 30.43 -4.15 28.13
C ALA A 28 31.26 -3.15 27.31
N MET A 29 31.61 -2.00 27.90
CA MET A 29 32.46 -0.98 27.26
C MET A 29 33.86 -1.50 26.93
N ILE A 30 34.48 -2.27 27.83
CA ILE A 30 35.78 -2.92 27.59
C ILE A 30 35.68 -3.91 26.42
N HIS A 31 34.62 -4.73 26.37
CA HIS A 31 34.40 -5.67 25.26
C HIS A 31 34.18 -4.98 23.91
N LEU A 32 33.58 -3.78 23.91
CA LEU A 32 33.31 -2.99 22.71
C LEU A 32 34.46 -2.04 22.32
N GLY A 33 35.53 -1.96 23.11
CA GLY A 33 36.64 -1.03 22.89
C GLY A 33 36.22 0.45 23.00
N LEU A 34 35.16 0.73 23.75
CA LEU A 34 34.61 2.07 23.91
C LEU A 34 35.05 2.67 25.25
N GLY A 35 35.62 3.87 25.24
CA GLY A 35 35.91 4.59 26.47
C GLY A 35 34.68 5.26 27.09
N ALA A 36 34.73 5.51 28.40
CA ALA A 36 33.62 6.06 29.16
C ALA A 36 33.25 7.49 28.73
N GLU A 37 34.20 8.23 28.18
CA GLU A 37 34.04 9.57 27.61
C GLU A 37 33.06 9.58 26.43
N ARG A 38 33.06 8.54 25.59
CA ARG A 38 32.13 8.43 24.46
C ARG A 38 30.70 8.24 24.93
N LEU A 39 30.50 7.52 26.03
CA LEU A 39 29.18 7.31 26.59
C LEU A 39 28.62 8.58 27.26
N VAL A 40 29.48 9.36 27.91
CA VAL A 40 29.13 10.68 28.46
C VAL A 40 28.80 11.67 27.33
N ALA A 41 29.55 11.62 26.22
CA ALA A 41 29.24 12.40 25.02
C ALA A 41 27.87 12.01 24.42
N TRP A 42 27.52 10.73 24.41
CA TRP A 42 26.19 10.28 23.97
C TRP A 42 25.08 10.69 24.95
N ALA A 43 25.33 10.60 26.26
CA ALA A 43 24.38 11.03 27.27
C ALA A 43 24.07 12.53 27.15
N THR A 44 25.10 13.37 26.96
CA THR A 44 24.95 14.81 26.76
C THR A 44 24.25 15.13 25.44
N HIS A 45 24.58 14.43 24.36
CA HIS A 45 23.89 14.59 23.07
C HIS A 45 22.41 14.20 23.15
N ILE A 46 22.08 13.13 23.86
CA ILE A 46 20.68 12.70 24.10
C ILE A 46 19.94 13.71 24.96
N CYS A 47 20.61 14.36 25.94
CA CYS A 47 20.01 15.43 26.73
C CYS A 47 19.87 16.77 25.96
N ALA A 48 20.72 17.03 24.97
CA ALA A 48 20.70 18.25 24.14
C ALA A 48 19.69 18.17 23.00
N ALA A 49 19.25 16.98 22.61
CA ALA A 49 18.10 16.82 21.72
C ALA A 49 16.83 17.31 22.45
N PRO A 50 15.93 18.08 21.79
CA PRO A 50 14.66 18.48 22.38
C PRO A 50 13.72 17.27 22.42
N SER A 51 14.01 16.32 23.30
CA SER A 51 13.09 15.28 23.74
C SER A 51 12.41 15.79 25.00
N SER A 52 11.15 16.17 24.83
CA SER A 52 10.13 16.30 25.87
C SER A 52 10.43 15.48 27.12
N SER A 53 10.75 16.14 28.23
CA SER A 53 10.70 15.53 29.55
C SER A 53 9.96 16.44 30.51
N ILE A 54 8.75 15.98 30.80
CA ILE A 54 7.97 16.15 32.03
C ILE A 54 8.88 16.26 33.26
N ASP A 55 8.78 17.40 33.95
CA ASP A 55 8.63 17.59 35.41
C ASP A 55 9.35 18.84 35.94
N SER A 56 8.61 19.95 36.11
CA SER A 56 8.47 20.66 37.41
C SER A 56 7.57 21.89 37.29
N PRO A 57 6.87 22.28 38.37
CA PRO A 57 5.53 22.84 38.29
C PRO A 57 5.53 24.37 38.19
N SER A 58 4.39 24.89 37.71
CA SER A 58 3.83 26.25 37.95
C SER A 58 3.66 27.22 36.78
N SER A 59 3.75 26.81 35.50
CA SER A 59 3.24 27.65 34.39
C SER A 59 2.64 26.94 33.15
N GLU A 60 2.64 25.60 33.06
CA GLU A 60 2.14 24.84 31.88
C GLU A 60 0.61 24.71 31.77
N SER A 61 -0.15 25.04 32.82
CA SER A 61 -1.62 24.83 32.84
C SER A 61 -2.38 25.58 31.73
N ARG A 62 -1.84 26.68 31.21
CA ARG A 62 -2.56 27.53 30.24
C ARG A 62 -2.42 27.03 28.80
N THR A 63 -1.29 26.42 28.45
CA THR A 63 -1.00 25.88 27.11
C THR A 63 -1.65 24.52 26.91
N ASP A 64 -1.61 23.64 27.90
CA ASP A 64 -2.22 22.30 27.79
C ASP A 64 -3.75 22.38 27.72
N ALA A 65 -4.36 23.27 28.51
CA ALA A 65 -5.79 23.50 28.43
C ALA A 65 -6.21 24.08 27.07
N ALA A 66 -5.36 24.88 26.42
CA ALA A 66 -5.63 25.42 25.08
C ALA A 66 -5.51 24.33 24.00
N VAL A 67 -4.50 23.46 24.11
CA VAL A 67 -4.31 22.31 23.22
C VAL A 67 -5.46 21.30 23.38
N VAL A 68 -5.84 20.98 24.61
CA VAL A 68 -6.99 20.09 24.89
C VAL A 68 -8.29 20.70 24.35
N ARG A 69 -8.54 21.99 24.58
CA ARG A 69 -9.71 22.67 23.98
C ARG A 69 -9.69 22.65 22.45
N GLY A 70 -8.52 22.84 21.84
CA GLY A 70 -8.34 22.75 20.39
C GLY A 70 -8.63 21.36 19.85
N LEU A 71 -8.18 20.32 20.54
CA LEU A 71 -8.40 18.93 20.16
C LEU A 71 -9.87 18.52 20.31
N VAL A 72 -10.53 18.93 21.41
CA VAL A 72 -11.98 18.71 21.60
C VAL A 72 -12.77 19.39 20.49
N LYS A 73 -12.46 20.64 20.17
CA LYS A 73 -13.12 21.37 19.08
C LYS A 73 -12.91 20.71 17.72
N ALA A 74 -11.72 20.18 17.45
CA ALA A 74 -11.44 19.42 16.24
C ALA A 74 -12.23 18.10 16.19
N GLN A 75 -12.35 17.39 17.31
CA GLN A 75 -13.16 16.18 17.42
C GLN A 75 -14.65 16.48 17.20
N GLU A 76 -15.18 17.55 17.77
CA GLU A 76 -16.56 18.00 17.53
C GLU A 76 -16.82 18.31 16.06
N GLN A 77 -15.89 18.99 15.39
CA GLN A 77 -15.98 19.27 13.95
C GLN A 77 -15.98 18.00 13.10
N LEU A 78 -15.13 17.02 13.45
CA LEU A 78 -15.11 15.71 12.77
C LEU A 78 -16.41 14.94 12.99
N LEU A 79 -16.94 14.91 14.21
CA LEU A 79 -18.22 14.27 14.53
C LEU A 79 -19.39 14.94 13.81
N ALA A 80 -19.41 16.28 13.75
CA ALA A 80 -20.42 17.03 13.01
C ALA A 80 -20.37 16.70 11.51
N ARG A 81 -19.16 16.59 10.94
CA ARG A 81 -18.97 16.23 9.53
C ARG A 81 -19.37 14.79 9.24
N ILE A 82 -19.07 13.85 10.13
CA ILE A 82 -19.54 12.46 10.02
C ILE A 82 -21.07 12.43 10.03
N ARG A 83 -21.72 13.16 10.93
CA ARG A 83 -23.19 13.23 11.01
C ARG A 83 -23.82 13.84 9.76
N GLN A 84 -23.20 14.88 9.19
CA GLN A 84 -23.63 15.45 7.90
C GLN A 84 -23.47 14.43 6.77
N LEU A 85 -22.36 13.70 6.73
CA LEU A 85 -22.13 12.66 5.74
C LEU A 85 -23.17 11.52 5.87
N GLU A 86 -23.48 11.09 7.09
CA GLU A 86 -24.55 10.11 7.37
C GLU A 86 -25.91 10.63 6.90
N GLN A 87 -26.25 11.89 7.18
CA GLN A 87 -27.51 12.50 6.70
C GLN A 87 -27.55 12.64 5.17
N THR A 88 -26.43 12.97 4.52
CA THR A 88 -26.37 13.01 3.04
C THR A 88 -26.50 11.60 2.45
N LEU A 89 -25.97 10.58 3.13
CA LEU A 89 -26.10 9.19 2.71
C LEU A 89 -27.54 8.69 2.88
N ASP A 90 -28.19 9.03 4.00
CA ASP A 90 -29.58 8.70 4.29
C ASP A 90 -30.57 9.43 3.37
N SER A 91 -30.31 10.70 3.06
CA SER A 91 -31.12 11.46 2.11
C SER A 91 -30.92 10.97 0.67
N ASN A 92 -29.70 10.61 0.26
CA ASN A 92 -29.45 10.05 -1.06
C ASN A 92 -30.04 8.62 -1.20
N THR A 93 -29.98 7.80 -0.14
CA THR A 93 -30.65 6.48 -0.12
C THR A 93 -32.17 6.60 -0.04
N ARG A 94 -32.73 7.62 0.62
CA ARG A 94 -34.17 7.91 0.63
C ARG A 94 -34.65 8.47 -0.71
N ALA A 95 -33.87 9.32 -1.38
CA ALA A 95 -34.13 9.79 -2.74
C ALA A 95 -34.11 8.61 -3.74
N GLN A 96 -33.17 7.68 -3.60
CA GLN A 96 -33.12 6.43 -4.39
C GLN A 96 -34.25 5.43 -4.07
N LYS A 97 -34.91 5.54 -2.91
CA LYS A 97 -36.14 4.79 -2.58
C LYS A 97 -37.41 5.46 -3.13
N ALA A 98 -37.48 6.79 -3.11
CA ALA A 98 -38.63 7.55 -3.61
C ALA A 98 -38.75 7.51 -5.15
N THR A 99 -37.64 7.36 -5.88
CA THR A 99 -37.66 7.17 -7.35
C THR A 99 -38.07 5.76 -7.79
N LYS A 100 -38.29 4.82 -6.86
CA LYS A 100 -38.72 3.43 -7.15
C LYS A 100 -40.21 3.17 -6.91
N SER A 101 -41.00 4.19 -6.57
CA SER A 101 -42.44 4.07 -6.27
C SER A 101 -43.35 4.76 -7.29
N ALA A 102 -43.04 4.64 -8.60
CA ALA A 102 -44.00 4.88 -9.68
C ALA A 102 -44.33 3.54 -10.36
N PRO A 103 -45.60 3.20 -10.65
CA PRO A 103 -45.99 1.83 -10.98
C PRO A 103 -45.98 1.49 -12.48
N HIS A 104 -45.74 0.19 -12.74
CA HIS A 104 -46.12 -0.63 -13.91
C HIS A 104 -45.21 -0.51 -15.17
N VAL A 105 -44.59 -1.55 -15.76
CA VAL A 105 -45.07 -2.90 -16.15
C VAL A 105 -43.88 -3.92 -16.30
N THR A 106 -44.07 -5.13 -15.71
CA THR A 106 -43.42 -6.48 -15.84
C THR A 106 -41.93 -6.64 -16.27
N ARG A 107 -40.99 -7.10 -15.41
CA ARG A 107 -40.68 -8.47 -14.88
C ARG A 107 -40.08 -9.40 -15.97
N VAL A 108 -38.82 -9.87 -15.88
CA VAL A 108 -38.33 -11.06 -15.12
C VAL A 108 -36.87 -10.86 -14.63
N ASP A 109 -36.70 -10.63 -13.32
CA ASP A 109 -36.09 -11.53 -12.31
C ASP A 109 -34.54 -11.65 -12.31
N ALA A 110 -33.89 -10.81 -11.49
CA ALA A 110 -32.52 -11.00 -11.01
C ALA A 110 -32.54 -10.88 -9.48
N GLY A 111 -32.21 -12.01 -8.83
CA GLY A 111 -32.36 -12.21 -7.39
C GLY A 111 -31.61 -11.19 -6.53
N LYS A 112 -32.32 -10.73 -5.49
CA LYS A 112 -31.77 -10.12 -4.28
C LYS A 112 -30.63 -10.98 -3.73
N GLN A 113 -29.46 -10.37 -3.50
CA GLN A 113 -28.55 -10.88 -2.48
C GLN A 113 -28.40 -9.85 -1.37
N ALA A 114 -28.69 -10.33 -0.16
CA ALA A 114 -28.61 -9.65 1.10
C ALA A 114 -27.20 -9.14 1.37
N ALA A 115 -27.13 -8.04 2.12
CA ALA A 115 -25.90 -7.42 2.59
C ALA A 115 -25.10 -8.37 3.50
N THR A 116 -24.24 -9.17 2.90
CA THR A 116 -22.98 -9.58 3.53
C THR A 116 -21.96 -8.49 3.20
N LYS A 117 -21.04 -8.19 4.14
CA LYS A 117 -19.85 -7.38 3.86
C LYS A 117 -19.00 -8.10 2.80
N GLN A 118 -19.40 -8.01 1.53
CA GLN A 118 -18.62 -8.54 0.42
C GLN A 118 -17.37 -7.68 0.31
N ARG A 119 -16.25 -8.27 0.74
CA ARG A 119 -14.89 -7.82 0.40
C ARG A 119 -14.91 -7.49 -1.10
N ARG A 120 -14.73 -6.21 -1.45
CA ARG A 120 -14.74 -5.74 -2.85
C ARG A 120 -13.83 -6.67 -3.65
N LYS A 121 -14.37 -7.29 -4.71
CA LYS A 121 -13.58 -8.13 -5.62
C LYS A 121 -12.60 -7.19 -6.33
N THR A 122 -11.30 -7.40 -6.14
CA THR A 122 -10.27 -6.59 -6.81
C THR A 122 -10.28 -6.89 -8.31
N SER A 123 -10.37 -5.84 -9.12
CA SER A 123 -10.31 -5.89 -10.59
C SER A 123 -8.86 -6.12 -11.05
N LEU A 124 -8.63 -6.40 -12.34
CA LEU A 124 -7.27 -6.43 -12.88
C LEU A 124 -6.65 -5.02 -12.83
N ALA A 125 -7.42 -3.98 -13.17
CA ALA A 125 -6.97 -2.60 -13.08
C ALA A 125 -6.57 -2.20 -11.65
N ASP A 126 -7.23 -2.72 -10.62
CA ASP A 126 -6.84 -2.50 -9.22
C ASP A 126 -5.44 -3.05 -8.95
N HIS A 127 -5.13 -4.26 -9.42
CA HIS A 127 -3.81 -4.86 -9.26
C HIS A 127 -2.73 -4.08 -10.03
N TRP A 128 -3.07 -3.59 -11.22
CA TRP A 128 -2.20 -2.70 -12.01
C TRP A 128 -1.91 -1.40 -11.27
N TYR A 129 -2.95 -0.71 -10.81
CA TYR A 129 -2.83 0.52 -10.05
C TYR A 129 -2.06 0.30 -8.75
N MET A 130 -2.38 -0.76 -8.00
CA MET A 130 -1.66 -1.12 -6.79
C MET A 130 -0.17 -1.35 -7.06
N TRP A 131 0.18 -1.98 -8.18
CA TRP A 131 1.57 -2.23 -8.52
C TRP A 131 2.35 -0.92 -8.71
N TYR A 132 1.85 -0.03 -9.55
CA TYR A 132 2.56 1.17 -10.01
C TYR A 132 2.34 2.42 -9.16
N ALA A 133 1.09 2.69 -8.74
CA ALA A 133 0.70 3.96 -8.13
C ALA A 133 0.58 3.92 -6.60
N SER A 134 0.77 2.75 -5.96
CA SER A 134 0.82 2.67 -4.50
C SER A 134 2.02 3.46 -3.94
N GLN A 135 1.90 3.95 -2.70
CA GLN A 135 3.00 4.60 -2.01
C GLN A 135 3.35 3.81 -0.74
N PRO A 136 4.55 3.20 -0.66
CA PRO A 136 5.51 3.00 -1.75
C PRO A 136 4.97 2.06 -2.86
N PRO A 137 5.55 2.06 -4.08
CA PRO A 137 5.19 1.09 -5.12
C PRO A 137 5.26 -0.35 -4.60
N LEU A 138 4.38 -1.23 -5.08
CA LEU A 138 4.17 -2.53 -4.41
C LEU A 138 5.42 -3.42 -4.40
N TRP A 139 6.28 -3.28 -5.40
CA TRP A 139 7.55 -4.01 -5.44
C TRP A 139 8.51 -3.57 -4.33
N LEU A 140 8.42 -2.32 -3.84
CA LEU A 140 9.18 -1.80 -2.70
C LEU A 140 8.46 -1.99 -1.35
N ALA A 141 7.14 -2.13 -1.35
CA ALA A 141 6.35 -2.23 -0.13
C ALA A 141 6.63 -3.52 0.67
N SER A 142 6.75 -3.41 2.00
CA SER A 142 6.86 -4.57 2.90
C SER A 142 5.48 -5.14 3.25
N ILE A 143 4.80 -5.70 2.24
CA ILE A 143 3.51 -6.37 2.38
C ILE A 143 3.64 -7.89 2.39
N ASP A 144 2.53 -8.57 2.69
CA ASP A 144 2.41 -10.02 2.56
C ASP A 144 2.97 -10.53 1.22
N ARG A 145 3.87 -11.53 1.31
CA ARG A 145 4.60 -12.07 0.17
C ARG A 145 3.66 -12.71 -0.83
N GLN A 146 2.60 -13.35 -0.37
CA GLN A 146 1.63 -14.02 -1.23
C GLN A 146 0.83 -13.00 -2.05
N SER A 147 0.31 -11.96 -1.41
CA SER A 147 -0.39 -10.86 -2.08
C SER A 147 0.50 -10.15 -3.12
N LYS A 148 1.78 -9.90 -2.78
CA LYS A 148 2.74 -9.33 -3.73
C LYS A 148 2.98 -10.24 -4.93
N ALA A 149 3.14 -11.54 -4.71
CA ALA A 149 3.36 -12.52 -5.78
C ALA A 149 2.14 -12.64 -6.71
N THR A 150 0.92 -12.65 -6.15
CA THR A 150 -0.33 -12.62 -6.92
C THR A 150 -0.42 -11.35 -7.75
N THR A 151 -0.22 -10.18 -7.14
CA THR A 151 -0.28 -8.89 -7.86
C THR A 151 0.77 -8.83 -8.98
N ARG A 152 2.01 -9.26 -8.71
CA ARG A 152 3.05 -9.38 -9.73
C ARG A 152 2.61 -10.28 -10.89
N SER A 153 1.96 -11.40 -10.58
CA SER A 153 1.49 -12.32 -11.60
C SER A 153 0.39 -11.72 -12.47
N VAL A 154 -0.59 -11.06 -11.86
CA VAL A 154 -1.66 -10.33 -12.58
C VAL A 154 -1.05 -9.29 -13.52
N VAL A 155 -0.20 -8.42 -12.98
CA VAL A 155 0.47 -7.34 -13.74
C VAL A 155 1.24 -7.91 -14.92
N SER A 156 1.96 -9.00 -14.72
CA SER A 156 2.72 -9.63 -15.79
C SER A 156 1.84 -10.13 -16.94
N PHE A 157 0.68 -10.70 -16.64
CA PHE A 157 -0.27 -11.06 -17.69
C PHE A 157 -0.86 -9.83 -18.37
N MET A 158 -1.19 -8.77 -17.62
CA MET A 158 -1.73 -7.54 -18.20
C MET A 158 -0.78 -6.89 -19.20
N ARG A 159 0.54 -6.93 -18.93
CA ARG A 159 1.57 -6.42 -19.86
C ARG A 159 1.49 -7.05 -21.25
N LEU A 160 1.09 -8.31 -21.36
CA LEU A 160 0.95 -9.04 -22.64
C LEU A 160 -0.20 -8.51 -23.52
N PHE A 161 -1.10 -7.70 -22.96
CA PHE A 161 -2.20 -7.08 -23.69
C PHE A 161 -1.88 -5.66 -24.18
N ALA A 162 -0.67 -5.17 -23.90
CA ALA A 162 -0.15 -3.90 -24.41
C ALA A 162 0.47 -4.07 -25.81
N GLU A 163 -0.35 -4.37 -26.81
CA GLU A 163 0.07 -4.66 -28.19
C GLU A 163 0.88 -3.54 -28.86
N ASP A 164 0.66 -2.29 -28.45
CA ASP A 164 1.35 -1.10 -28.95
C ASP A 164 2.52 -0.64 -28.05
N GLY A 165 2.81 -1.39 -26.99
CA GLY A 165 3.70 -0.96 -25.91
C GLY A 165 3.02 0.06 -24.98
N TYR A 166 3.81 0.59 -24.05
CA TYR A 166 3.37 1.63 -23.10
C TYR A 166 4.55 2.35 -22.48
N ILE A 167 4.32 3.60 -22.06
CA ILE A 167 5.33 4.41 -21.36
C ILE A 167 4.73 4.84 -20.03
N LEU A 168 5.34 4.40 -18.93
CA LEU A 168 5.01 4.83 -17.58
C LEU A 168 6.23 5.53 -17.00
N ASP A 169 6.16 6.86 -16.87
CA ASP A 169 7.19 7.68 -16.24
C ASP A 169 6.72 8.19 -14.87
N PRO A 170 7.32 7.73 -13.76
CA PRO A 170 6.99 8.21 -12.41
C PRO A 170 7.21 9.71 -12.19
N SER A 171 8.02 10.36 -13.03
CA SER A 171 8.32 11.79 -12.95
C SER A 171 7.23 12.67 -13.57
N SER A 172 6.35 12.07 -14.39
CA SER A 172 5.26 12.79 -15.04
C SER A 172 4.16 13.17 -14.06
N SER A 173 3.66 14.41 -14.18
CA SER A 173 2.49 14.88 -13.41
C SER A 173 1.21 14.07 -13.72
N THR A 174 1.13 13.45 -14.91
CA THR A 174 0.00 12.62 -15.33
C THR A 174 0.17 11.14 -14.99
N TYR A 175 1.26 10.75 -14.31
CA TYR A 175 1.61 9.34 -14.07
C TYR A 175 0.44 8.51 -13.54
N ARG A 176 -0.27 8.98 -12.51
CA ARG A 176 -1.38 8.23 -11.92
C ARG A 176 -2.57 8.06 -12.86
N SER A 177 -2.89 9.10 -13.64
CA SER A 177 -3.95 9.02 -14.64
C SER A 177 -3.55 8.04 -15.74
N SER A 178 -2.33 8.14 -16.27
CA SER A 178 -1.80 7.20 -17.27
C SER A 178 -1.78 5.75 -16.77
N VAL A 179 -1.39 5.50 -15.51
CA VAL A 179 -1.47 4.16 -14.89
C VAL A 179 -2.91 3.65 -14.85
N THR A 180 -3.87 4.51 -14.49
CA THR A 180 -5.29 4.15 -14.37
C THR A 180 -5.91 3.86 -15.74
N ASP A 181 -5.72 4.74 -16.72
CA ASP A 181 -6.25 4.60 -18.08
C ASP A 181 -5.67 3.37 -18.78
N LEU A 182 -4.35 3.17 -18.65
CA LEU A 182 -3.69 1.99 -19.19
C LEU A 182 -4.21 0.72 -18.50
N GLY A 183 -4.35 0.70 -17.17
CA GLY A 183 -4.85 -0.45 -16.42
C GLY A 183 -6.25 -0.88 -16.86
N THR A 184 -7.17 0.09 -17.02
CA THR A 184 -8.55 -0.18 -17.47
C THR A 184 -8.62 -0.64 -18.93
N MET A 185 -7.79 -0.07 -19.79
CA MET A 185 -7.66 -0.50 -21.19
C MET A 185 -7.13 -1.94 -21.30
N LEU A 186 -6.07 -2.27 -20.57
CA LEU A 186 -5.50 -3.62 -20.56
C LEU A 186 -6.46 -4.66 -19.97
N GLU A 187 -7.19 -4.30 -18.91
CA GLU A 187 -8.24 -5.16 -18.35
C GLU A 187 -9.33 -5.46 -19.37
N SER A 188 -9.81 -4.44 -20.08
CA SER A 188 -10.82 -4.59 -21.13
C SER A 188 -10.33 -5.51 -22.25
N LYS A 189 -9.07 -5.36 -22.69
CA LYS A 189 -8.44 -6.24 -23.69
C LYS A 189 -8.32 -7.68 -23.20
N ALA A 190 -7.91 -7.90 -21.95
CA ALA A 190 -7.78 -9.23 -21.37
C ALA A 190 -9.13 -9.94 -21.26
N ILE A 191 -10.18 -9.24 -20.80
CA ILE A 191 -11.53 -9.78 -20.70
C ILE A 191 -12.09 -10.10 -22.10
N ALA A 192 -11.90 -9.20 -23.08
CA ALA A 192 -12.34 -9.42 -24.45
C ALA A 192 -11.67 -10.65 -25.07
N TYR A 193 -10.36 -10.84 -24.83
CA TYR A 193 -9.62 -12.01 -25.28
C TYR A 193 -10.16 -13.32 -24.68
N LEU A 194 -10.45 -13.34 -23.37
CA LEU A 194 -11.07 -14.52 -22.75
C LEU A 194 -12.48 -14.79 -23.28
N LYS A 195 -13.28 -13.73 -23.51
CA LYS A 195 -14.63 -13.85 -24.06
C LYS A 195 -14.61 -14.44 -25.48
N ALA A 196 -13.65 -14.04 -26.31
CA ALA A 196 -13.46 -14.60 -27.65
C ALA A 196 -13.13 -16.10 -27.63
N ALA A 197 -12.48 -16.58 -26.57
CA ALA A 197 -12.21 -17.99 -26.32
C ALA A 197 -13.35 -18.73 -25.57
N GLY A 198 -14.52 -18.11 -25.41
CA GLY A 198 -15.70 -18.70 -24.75
C GLY A 198 -15.67 -18.68 -23.22
N ILE A 199 -14.73 -17.96 -22.59
CA ILE A 199 -14.62 -17.86 -21.13
C ILE A 199 -15.24 -16.54 -20.65
N HIS A 200 -16.29 -16.64 -19.83
CA HIS A 200 -16.89 -15.50 -19.15
C HIS A 200 -16.21 -15.23 -17.79
N ALA A 201 -15.10 -14.49 -17.80
CA ALA A 201 -14.40 -14.05 -16.59
C ALA A 201 -14.62 -12.55 -16.35
N VAL A 202 -15.06 -12.20 -15.14
CA VAL A 202 -15.46 -10.82 -14.78
C VAL A 202 -14.66 -10.24 -13.61
N SER A 203 -14.08 -11.06 -12.73
CA SER A 203 -13.30 -10.58 -11.60
C SER A 203 -11.81 -10.83 -11.81
N GLY A 204 -10.94 -10.02 -11.19
CA GLY A 204 -9.49 -10.15 -11.35
C GLY A 204 -8.98 -11.57 -11.07
N GLY A 205 -9.49 -12.22 -10.01
CA GLY A 205 -9.12 -13.59 -9.68
C GLY A 205 -9.58 -14.66 -10.68
N THR A 206 -10.75 -14.52 -11.31
CA THR A 206 -11.21 -15.48 -12.32
C THR A 206 -10.50 -15.27 -13.65
N VAL A 207 -10.25 -14.02 -14.02
CA VAL A 207 -9.46 -13.67 -15.21
C VAL A 207 -8.03 -14.19 -15.07
N GLU A 208 -7.37 -13.95 -13.93
CA GLU A 208 -6.01 -14.43 -13.68
C GLU A 208 -5.93 -15.97 -13.74
N LYS A 209 -6.90 -16.68 -13.15
CA LYS A 209 -6.95 -18.15 -13.20
C LYS A 209 -7.05 -18.65 -14.65
N ALA A 210 -7.87 -18.02 -15.48
CA ALA A 210 -8.00 -18.36 -16.90
C ALA A 210 -6.71 -18.07 -17.68
N LEU A 211 -6.08 -16.91 -17.46
CA LEU A 211 -4.82 -16.54 -18.11
C LEU A 211 -3.67 -17.48 -17.72
N ARG A 212 -3.60 -17.94 -16.47
CA ARG A 212 -2.63 -18.99 -16.07
C ARG A 212 -2.85 -20.29 -16.83
N ARG A 213 -4.09 -20.68 -17.08
CA ARG A 213 -4.41 -21.88 -17.85
C ARG A 213 -3.94 -21.72 -19.30
N PHE A 214 -4.29 -20.61 -19.94
CA PHE A 214 -3.87 -20.32 -21.31
C PHE A 214 -2.35 -20.24 -21.48
N HIS A 215 -1.64 -19.70 -20.49
CA HIS A 215 -0.18 -19.75 -20.47
C HIS A 215 0.37 -21.18 -20.45
N LYS A 216 -0.25 -22.11 -19.70
CA LYS A 216 0.16 -23.52 -19.68
C LYS A 216 -0.15 -24.25 -20.99
N GLU A 217 -1.20 -23.83 -21.67
CA GLU A 217 -1.66 -24.38 -22.96
C GLU A 217 -0.94 -23.74 -24.17
N GLY A 218 -0.04 -22.78 -23.96
CA GLY A 218 0.69 -22.07 -25.03
C GLY A 218 -0.12 -21.00 -25.78
N ALA A 219 -1.39 -20.78 -25.39
CA ALA A 219 -2.27 -19.84 -26.07
C ALA A 219 -1.83 -18.37 -25.96
N LEU A 220 -0.94 -18.04 -25.01
CA LEU A 220 -0.37 -16.70 -24.83
C LEU A 220 0.98 -16.49 -25.53
N ASP A 221 1.56 -17.51 -26.17
CA ASP A 221 2.93 -17.47 -26.70
C ASP A 221 3.14 -16.38 -27.75
N SER A 222 2.16 -16.16 -28.63
CA SER A 222 2.22 -15.08 -29.63
C SER A 222 2.28 -13.69 -28.98
N ARG A 223 1.54 -13.48 -27.89
CA ARG A 223 1.56 -12.22 -27.12
C ARG A 223 2.86 -12.04 -26.35
N ILE A 224 3.43 -13.14 -25.86
CA ILE A 224 4.74 -13.17 -25.21
C ILE A 224 5.82 -12.69 -26.18
N VAL A 225 5.91 -13.32 -27.36
CA VAL A 225 6.87 -12.93 -28.40
C VAL A 225 6.65 -11.48 -28.84
N GLY A 226 5.38 -11.07 -28.99
CA GLY A 226 5.03 -9.70 -29.31
C GLY A 226 5.52 -8.70 -28.26
N PHE A 227 5.36 -9.03 -26.98
CA PHE A 227 5.81 -8.21 -25.86
C PHE A 227 7.35 -8.11 -25.79
N GLU A 228 8.07 -9.22 -25.97
CA GLU A 228 9.54 -9.22 -26.03
C GLU A 228 10.06 -8.36 -27.19
N ARG A 229 9.42 -8.43 -28.36
CA ARG A 229 9.73 -7.58 -29.51
C ARG A 229 9.53 -6.10 -29.19
N LEU A 230 8.44 -5.73 -28.51
CA LEU A 230 8.18 -4.34 -28.11
C LEU A 230 9.22 -3.84 -27.10
N GLN A 231 9.69 -4.69 -26.21
CA GLN A 231 10.80 -4.35 -25.30
C GLN A 231 12.09 -4.10 -26.07
N ALA A 232 12.46 -5.00 -26.99
CA ALA A 232 13.65 -4.86 -27.81
C ALA A 232 13.63 -3.58 -28.67
N GLN A 233 12.44 -3.14 -29.10
CA GLN A 233 12.22 -1.90 -29.84
C GLN A 233 12.21 -0.63 -28.96
N GLY A 234 12.33 -0.75 -27.64
CA GLY A 234 12.24 0.40 -26.73
C GLY A 234 10.84 1.01 -26.63
N ARG A 235 9.79 0.32 -27.08
CA ARG A 235 8.39 0.79 -27.02
C ARG A 235 7.74 0.57 -25.64
N ILE A 236 8.48 0.00 -24.70
CA ILE A 236 8.04 -0.25 -23.34
C ILE A 236 8.98 0.46 -22.38
N HIS A 237 8.46 1.46 -21.66
CA HIS A 237 9.13 2.07 -20.53
C HIS A 237 8.37 1.71 -19.25
N ASP A 238 8.94 0.81 -18.47
CA ASP A 238 8.33 0.29 -17.25
C ASP A 238 9.21 0.65 -16.03
N PRO A 239 8.67 1.32 -15.00
CA PRO A 239 9.42 1.74 -13.83
C PRO A 239 9.69 0.62 -12.82
N SER A 240 9.10 -0.56 -12.99
CA SER A 240 9.32 -1.69 -12.10
C SER A 240 10.62 -2.44 -12.45
N PRO A 241 11.31 -3.03 -11.46
CA PRO A 241 12.58 -3.71 -11.70
C PRO A 241 12.47 -4.85 -12.72
N PRO A 242 13.52 -5.11 -13.53
CA PRO A 242 13.58 -6.24 -14.47
C PRO A 242 13.31 -7.61 -13.83
N SER A 243 13.63 -7.77 -12.53
CA SER A 243 13.37 -8.99 -11.76
C SER A 243 11.89 -9.28 -11.53
N THR A 244 11.01 -8.32 -11.82
CA THR A 244 9.56 -8.46 -11.63
C THR A 244 8.82 -8.97 -12.85
N PHE A 245 9.48 -8.98 -14.01
CA PHE A 245 8.93 -9.53 -15.24
C PHE A 245 8.83 -11.06 -15.14
N MET A 246 7.82 -11.65 -15.77
CA MET A 246 7.71 -13.10 -15.86
C MET A 246 8.98 -13.66 -16.50
N LYS A 247 9.65 -14.58 -15.80
CA LYS A 247 10.71 -15.39 -16.41
C LYS A 247 10.04 -16.37 -17.37
N GLN A 248 10.19 -16.11 -18.66
CA GLN A 248 9.73 -16.97 -19.75
C GLN A 248 10.57 -18.25 -19.75
N ASN A 249 10.12 -19.29 -19.04
CA ASN A 249 10.70 -20.63 -19.18
C ASN A 249 10.29 -21.18 -20.54
N HIS A 250 11.08 -20.86 -21.56
CA HIS A 250 10.98 -21.46 -22.88
C HIS A 250 11.26 -22.96 -22.77
N LYS A 251 10.22 -23.77 -22.54
CA LYS A 251 10.28 -25.17 -22.99
C LYS A 251 10.14 -25.12 -24.50
N ARG A 252 11.27 -25.00 -25.20
CA ARG A 252 11.38 -25.38 -26.60
C ARG A 252 10.86 -26.82 -26.72
N MET A 253 9.74 -27.00 -27.40
CA MET A 253 9.46 -28.27 -28.07
C MET A 253 10.22 -28.27 -29.39
#